data_AF-M7T310-F1
#
_entry.id   AF-M7T310-F1
#
_cell.length_a   1.000
_cell.length_b   1.000
_cell.length_c   1.000
_cell.angle_alpha   90.00
_cell.angle_beta   90.00
_cell.angle_gamma   90.00
#
_symmetry.space_group_name_H-M   'P 1'
#
loop_
_entity.id
_entity.type
_entity.pdbx_description
1 polymer ?
#
loop_
_entity_poly.entity_id
_entity_poly.type
_entity_poly.pdbx_seq_one_letter_code
_entity_poly.pdbx_strand_id
1 'polypeptide(L)'
;DLNLSGPLKVGGRAEVRGELKAYNIHVGGRIEAKKIEVVGEIKTSTLRTIHGAKAKRIEIGRRGEVEGPVVADYVLSRDRARFEDIYAKRVVLRRGSRARNIYAEEIEIEGKCRISGELKYTESLDFERDVRFEHPPEKAESLPQPPL
;
A
#
# COMPACT_ATOMS: atom_id res chain seq x y z
N ASP A 1 2.33 -23.03 1.81
CA ASP A 1 2.88 -21.79 1.21
C ASP A 1 2.95 -21.93 -0.30
N LEU A 2 3.15 -20.82 -1.02
CA LEU A 2 3.35 -20.80 -2.47
C LEU A 2 4.59 -19.97 -2.82
N ASN A 3 5.59 -20.62 -3.41
CA ASN A 3 6.83 -19.99 -3.86
C ASN A 3 6.96 -20.12 -5.38
N LEU A 4 7.05 -18.99 -6.07
CA LEU A 4 7.17 -18.93 -7.53
C LEU A 4 8.50 -18.27 -7.91
N SER A 5 9.26 -18.94 -8.77
CA SER A 5 10.46 -18.36 -9.39
C SER A 5 10.12 -17.31 -10.45
N GLY A 6 8.90 -17.34 -10.98
CA GLY A 6 8.39 -16.42 -12.02
C GLY A 6 7.24 -15.53 -11.54
N PRO A 7 6.60 -14.80 -12.46
CA PRO A 7 5.47 -13.94 -12.14
C PRO A 7 4.19 -14.75 -11.90
N LEU A 8 3.39 -14.34 -10.91
CA LEU A 8 2.01 -14.79 -10.75
C LEU A 8 1.08 -13.86 -11.52
N LYS A 9 0.36 -14.39 -12.52
CA LYS A 9 -0.65 -13.64 -13.27
C LYS A 9 -2.01 -14.31 -13.15
N VAL A 10 -2.99 -13.61 -12.60
CA VAL A 10 -4.35 -14.14 -12.41
C VAL A 10 -5.39 -13.06 -12.78
N GLY A 11 -6.40 -13.42 -13.57
CA GLY A 11 -7.44 -12.47 -13.96
C GLY A 11 -8.36 -12.07 -12.80
N GLY A 12 -8.77 -13.04 -11.98
CA GLY A 12 -9.79 -12.88 -10.94
C GLY A 12 -9.22 -12.87 -9.52
N ARG A 13 -9.07 -14.06 -8.92
CA ARG A 13 -8.71 -14.21 -7.50
C ARG A 13 -7.56 -15.20 -7.32
N ALA A 14 -6.61 -14.85 -6.47
CA ALA A 14 -5.57 -15.74 -5.95
C ALA A 14 -5.71 -15.83 -4.43
N GLU A 15 -5.82 -17.05 -3.90
CA GLU A 15 -5.92 -17.30 -2.46
C GLU A 15 -4.83 -18.31 -2.06
N VAL A 16 -4.02 -17.93 -1.07
CA VAL A 16 -2.94 -18.75 -0.53
C VAL A 16 -3.07 -18.78 0.99
N ARG A 17 -3.32 -19.95 1.58
CA ARG A 17 -3.52 -20.05 3.05
C ARG A 17 -2.31 -19.66 3.91
N GLY A 18 -1.14 -19.55 3.31
CA GLY A 18 0.14 -19.29 3.97
C GLY A 18 0.87 -18.09 3.37
N GLU A 19 2.18 -18.20 3.25
CA GLU A 19 3.01 -17.20 2.60
C GLU A 19 2.96 -17.33 1.08
N LEU A 20 2.96 -16.19 0.39
CA LEU A 20 3.07 -16.08 -1.05
C LEU A 20 4.34 -15.33 -1.41
N LYS A 21 5.28 -16.03 -2.07
CA LYS A 21 6.52 -15.44 -2.60
C LYS A 21 6.56 -15.56 -4.11
N ALA A 22 6.88 -14.46 -4.79
CA ALA A 22 7.01 -14.42 -6.24
C ALA A 22 7.95 -13.29 -6.67
N TYR A 23 8.39 -13.31 -7.94
CA TYR A 23 9.14 -12.19 -8.48
C TYR A 23 8.24 -10.96 -8.71
N ASN A 24 7.06 -11.17 -9.32
CA ASN A 24 6.00 -10.17 -9.53
C ASN A 24 4.63 -10.83 -9.33
N ILE A 25 3.64 -10.05 -8.90
CA ILE A 25 2.25 -10.51 -8.76
C ILE A 25 1.30 -9.52 -9.43
N HIS A 26 0.56 -9.98 -10.43
CA HIS A 26 -0.42 -9.20 -11.17
C HIS A 26 -1.76 -9.93 -11.10
N VAL A 27 -2.66 -9.45 -10.25
CA VAL A 27 -3.99 -10.06 -10.08
C VAL A 27 -5.07 -9.02 -10.30
N GLY A 28 -5.91 -9.20 -11.33
CA GLY A 28 -6.93 -8.21 -11.70
C GLY A 28 -7.95 -7.92 -10.59
N GLY A 29 -8.35 -8.94 -9.83
CA GLY A 29 -9.28 -8.82 -8.71
C GLY A 29 -8.58 -8.82 -7.36
N ARG A 30 -8.56 -9.97 -6.69
CA ARG A 30 -8.21 -10.09 -5.26
C ARG A 30 -7.05 -11.04 -5.02
N ILE A 31 -6.13 -10.64 -4.15
CA ILE A 31 -5.10 -11.49 -3.53
C ILE A 31 -5.42 -11.63 -2.05
N GLU A 32 -5.37 -12.85 -1.54
CA GLU A 32 -5.57 -13.16 -0.13
C GLU A 32 -4.49 -14.13 0.33
N ALA A 33 -3.68 -13.72 1.31
CA ALA A 33 -2.62 -14.55 1.88
C ALA A 33 -2.31 -14.17 3.33
N LYS A 34 -1.56 -14.98 4.07
CA LYS A 34 -1.11 -14.57 5.42
C LYS A 34 -0.06 -13.46 5.34
N LYS A 35 0.95 -13.66 4.51
CA LYS A 35 2.05 -12.73 4.23
C LYS A 35 2.40 -12.80 2.76
N ILE A 36 2.75 -11.67 2.16
CA ILE A 36 3.18 -11.60 0.76
C ILE A 36 4.57 -10.97 0.70
N GLU A 37 5.51 -11.62 0.03
CA GLU A 37 6.86 -11.10 -0.21
C GLU A 37 7.18 -11.16 -1.71
N VAL A 38 7.35 -10.00 -2.32
CA VAL A 38 7.60 -9.87 -3.76
C VAL A 38 8.86 -9.07 -4.00
N VAL A 39 9.70 -9.52 -4.93
CA VAL A 39 10.95 -8.80 -5.25
C VAL A 39 10.66 -7.52 -6.04
N GLY A 40 9.77 -7.60 -7.03
CA GLY A 40 9.38 -6.49 -7.89
C GLY A 40 8.05 -5.86 -7.48
N GLU A 41 7.01 -6.12 -8.26
CA GLU A 41 5.74 -5.39 -8.20
C GLU A 41 4.55 -6.27 -7.77
N ILE A 42 3.70 -5.72 -6.92
CA ILE A 42 2.33 -6.18 -6.69
C ILE A 42 1.37 -5.21 -7.35
N LYS A 43 0.55 -5.70 -8.28
CA LYS A 43 -0.54 -4.95 -8.90
C LYS A 43 -1.86 -5.69 -8.71
N THR A 44 -2.78 -5.09 -7.97
CA THR A 44 -4.10 -5.71 -7.74
C THR A 44 -5.20 -4.69 -7.42
N SER A 45 -6.46 -5.13 -7.44
CA SER A 45 -7.57 -4.31 -6.94
C SER A 45 -7.74 -4.50 -5.43
N THR A 46 -7.70 -5.74 -4.94
CA THR A 46 -7.88 -6.03 -3.51
C THR A 46 -6.72 -6.86 -2.99
N LEU A 47 -6.10 -6.41 -1.90
CA LEU A 47 -5.00 -7.08 -1.21
C LEU A 47 -5.41 -7.33 0.23
N ARG A 48 -5.54 -8.60 0.63
CA ARG A 48 -5.87 -8.97 2.00
C ARG A 48 -4.75 -9.79 2.60
N THR A 49 -4.20 -9.28 3.70
CA THR A 49 -3.12 -9.93 4.42
C THR A 49 -3.33 -9.85 5.92
N ILE A 50 -2.86 -10.88 6.63
CA ILE A 50 -2.90 -10.90 8.10
C ILE A 50 -1.67 -10.21 8.67
N HIS A 51 -0.49 -10.55 8.12
CA HIS A 51 0.79 -9.99 8.58
C HIS A 51 1.22 -8.80 7.75
N GLY A 52 0.83 -8.71 6.48
CA GLY A 52 1.16 -7.62 5.58
C GLY A 52 1.73 -8.08 4.24
N ALA A 53 2.01 -7.11 3.38
CA ALA A 53 2.64 -7.32 2.07
C ALA A 53 3.89 -6.46 1.90
N LYS A 54 4.96 -7.06 1.39
CA LYS A 54 6.23 -6.40 1.07
C LYS A 54 6.57 -6.52 -0.41
N ALA A 55 6.88 -5.40 -1.05
CA ALA A 55 7.34 -5.39 -2.44
C ALA A 55 8.23 -4.18 -2.75
N LYS A 56 8.92 -4.14 -3.89
CA LYS A 56 9.55 -2.90 -4.36
C LYS A 56 8.48 -1.86 -4.74
N ARG A 57 7.42 -2.30 -5.42
CA ARG A 57 6.30 -1.45 -5.85
C ARG A 57 4.96 -2.10 -5.54
N ILE A 58 4.03 -1.33 -5.00
CA ILE A 58 2.63 -1.76 -4.80
C ILE A 58 1.71 -0.76 -5.50
N GLU A 59 0.92 -1.26 -6.46
CA GLU A 59 -0.10 -0.48 -7.16
C GLU A 59 -1.50 -1.07 -6.89
N ILE A 60 -2.36 -0.25 -6.30
CA ILE A 60 -3.74 -0.63 -6.00
C ILE A 60 -4.70 0.03 -6.97
N GLY A 61 -5.52 -0.78 -7.61
CA GLY A 61 -6.50 -0.39 -8.61
C GLY A 61 -7.57 0.57 -8.09
N ARG A 62 -8.36 1.12 -9.02
CA ARG A 62 -9.43 2.08 -8.72
C ARG A 62 -10.48 1.43 -7.81
N ARG A 63 -10.86 2.11 -6.72
CA ARG A 63 -11.74 1.55 -5.65
C ARG A 63 -11.19 0.27 -5.01
N GLY A 64 -9.87 0.07 -5.10
CA GLY A 64 -9.21 -1.05 -4.48
C GLY A 64 -9.21 -0.96 -2.95
N GLU A 65 -8.88 -2.08 -2.32
CA GLU A 65 -8.92 -2.21 -0.85
C GLU A 65 -7.73 -3.04 -0.37
N VAL A 66 -7.03 -2.50 0.62
CA VAL A 66 -5.89 -3.14 1.25
C VAL A 66 -6.19 -3.30 2.74
N GLU A 67 -6.27 -4.57 3.15
CA GLU A 67 -6.38 -5.00 4.55
C GLU A 67 -5.04 -5.61 4.96
N GLY A 68 -4.47 -5.11 6.06
CA GLY A 68 -3.10 -5.37 6.50
C GLY A 68 -2.09 -4.31 6.05
N PRO A 69 -0.93 -4.24 6.73
CA PRO A 69 0.10 -3.24 6.46
C PRO A 69 0.83 -3.53 5.15
N VAL A 70 1.19 -2.47 4.42
CA VAL A 70 2.02 -2.56 3.21
C VAL A 70 3.38 -1.90 3.41
N VAL A 71 4.43 -2.56 2.92
CA VAL A 71 5.81 -2.11 3.01
C VAL A 71 6.43 -2.10 1.61
N ALA A 72 6.79 -0.93 1.09
CA ALA A 72 7.39 -0.85 -0.24
C ALA A 72 8.33 0.32 -0.47
N ASP A 73 9.16 0.29 -1.51
CA ASP A 73 9.85 1.52 -1.91
C ASP A 73 8.86 2.53 -2.49
N TYR A 74 7.87 2.07 -3.25
CA TYR A 74 6.88 2.93 -3.88
C TYR A 74 5.46 2.37 -3.78
N VAL A 75 4.52 3.16 -3.27
CA VAL A 75 3.09 2.85 -3.21
C VAL A 75 2.28 3.83 -4.06
N LEU A 76 1.46 3.30 -4.95
CA LEU A 76 0.50 4.06 -5.75
C LEU A 76 -0.92 3.57 -5.51
N SER A 77 -1.75 4.47 -5.00
CA SER A 77 -3.19 4.30 -4.95
C SER A 77 -3.82 4.90 -6.20
N ARG A 78 -4.64 4.17 -6.94
CA ARG A 78 -5.56 4.76 -7.93
C ARG A 78 -6.80 5.33 -7.24
N ASP A 79 -7.65 6.08 -7.96
CA ASP A 79 -8.76 6.83 -7.34
C ASP A 79 -9.61 5.97 -6.41
N ARG A 80 -9.89 6.52 -5.22
CA ARG A 80 -10.78 5.94 -4.21
C ARG A 80 -10.32 4.60 -3.65
N ALA A 81 -9.06 4.21 -3.78
CA ALA A 81 -8.55 3.04 -3.07
C ALA A 81 -8.42 3.30 -1.56
N ARG A 82 -8.41 2.22 -0.79
CA ARG A 82 -8.40 2.23 0.67
C ARG A 82 -7.25 1.41 1.20
N PHE A 83 -6.55 1.95 2.18
CA PHE A 83 -5.45 1.30 2.87
C PHE A 83 -5.66 1.36 4.38
N GLU A 84 -5.14 0.38 5.08
CA GLU A 84 -4.88 0.49 6.52
C GLU A 84 -3.59 1.28 6.72
N ASP A 85 -2.45 0.60 6.82
CA ASP A 85 -1.17 1.25 7.09
C ASP A 85 -0.21 1.13 5.90
N ILE A 86 0.44 2.25 5.58
CA ILE A 86 1.42 2.35 4.50
C ILE A 86 2.79 2.71 5.10
N TYR A 87 3.79 1.90 4.82
CA TYR A 87 5.20 2.18 5.09
C TYR A 87 5.94 2.18 3.76
N ALA A 88 6.48 3.33 3.35
CA ALA A 88 7.21 3.39 2.09
C ALA A 88 8.30 4.44 2.02
N LYS A 89 9.13 4.41 0.98
CA LYS A 89 9.96 5.60 0.67
C LYS A 89 9.10 6.68 0.04
N ARG A 90 8.32 6.32 -0.98
CA ARG A 90 7.40 7.25 -1.65
C ARG A 90 5.97 6.73 -1.72
N VAL A 91 5.02 7.61 -1.40
CA VAL A 91 3.58 7.33 -1.46
C VAL A 91 2.90 8.34 -2.38
N VAL A 92 2.09 7.84 -3.31
CA VAL A 92 1.20 8.66 -4.15
C VAL A 92 -0.24 8.20 -3.95
N LEU A 93 -1.05 9.06 -3.34
CA LEU A 93 -2.48 8.84 -3.16
C LEU A 93 -3.28 9.64 -4.19
N ARG A 94 -3.90 8.94 -5.15
CA ARG A 94 -4.81 9.58 -6.12
C ARG A 94 -6.16 9.93 -5.49
N ARG A 95 -6.92 10.76 -6.19
CA ARG A 95 -8.14 11.41 -5.73
C ARG A 95 -9.10 10.51 -4.96
N GLY A 96 -9.54 10.99 -3.79
CA GLY A 96 -10.57 10.34 -2.99
C GLY A 96 -10.13 9.06 -2.26
N SER A 97 -8.83 8.76 -2.25
CA SER A 97 -8.27 7.61 -1.52
C SER A 97 -8.37 7.79 -0.01
N ARG A 98 -8.26 6.68 0.72
CA ARG A 98 -8.23 6.68 2.19
C ARG A 98 -7.07 5.84 2.69
N ALA A 99 -6.43 6.29 3.74
CA ALA A 99 -5.49 5.48 4.51
C ALA A 99 -5.74 5.70 6.01
N ARG A 100 -5.42 4.70 6.84
CA ARG A 100 -5.34 4.91 8.28
C ARG A 100 -4.03 5.63 8.60
N ASN A 101 -2.90 4.94 8.46
CA ASN A 101 -1.59 5.53 8.74
C ASN A 101 -0.72 5.59 7.49
N ILE A 102 0.12 6.62 7.38
CA ILE A 102 1.14 6.75 6.33
C ILE A 102 2.47 7.15 6.96
N TYR A 103 3.50 6.35 6.71
CA TYR A 103 4.87 6.60 7.14
C TYR A 103 5.77 6.52 5.92
N ALA A 104 6.25 7.67 5.42
CA ALA A 104 7.09 7.68 4.23
C ALA A 104 8.02 8.88 4.10
N GLU A 105 9.11 8.75 3.34
CA GLU A 105 10.05 9.84 3.10
C GLU A 105 9.39 10.98 2.29
N GLU A 106 8.74 10.61 1.19
CA GLU A 106 8.04 11.51 0.26
C GLU A 106 6.57 11.12 0.09
N ILE A 107 5.66 12.09 0.23
CA ILE A 107 4.22 11.86 0.13
C ILE A 107 3.56 12.88 -0.81
N GLU A 108 2.77 12.40 -1.77
CA GLU A 108 1.94 13.19 -2.68
C GLU A 108 0.47 12.77 -2.53
N ILE A 109 -0.42 13.70 -2.18
CA ILE A 109 -1.84 13.42 -1.91
C ILE A 109 -2.75 14.32 -2.76
N GLU A 110 -3.44 13.73 -3.73
CA GLU A 110 -4.47 14.42 -4.50
C GLU A 110 -5.73 14.68 -3.68
N GLY A 111 -6.63 15.50 -4.23
CA GLY A 111 -7.78 15.99 -3.50
C GLY A 111 -8.78 14.94 -3.04
N LYS A 112 -9.63 15.35 -2.09
CA LYS A 112 -10.71 14.54 -1.49
C LYS A 112 -10.22 13.30 -0.72
N CYS A 113 -8.92 13.16 -0.50
CA CYS A 113 -8.38 12.06 0.30
C CYS A 113 -8.69 12.25 1.79
N ARG A 114 -8.70 11.16 2.55
CA ARG A 114 -8.84 11.18 4.02
C ARG A 114 -7.79 10.29 4.66
N ILE A 115 -7.04 10.86 5.61
CA ILE A 115 -6.14 10.12 6.49
C ILE A 115 -6.76 10.11 7.88
N SER A 116 -7.08 8.91 8.39
CA SER A 116 -7.80 8.79 9.67
C SER A 116 -6.90 8.58 10.88
N GLY A 117 -5.62 8.26 10.66
CA GLY A 117 -4.63 8.08 11.71
C GLY A 117 -3.46 9.04 11.52
N GLU A 118 -2.25 8.54 11.77
CA GLU A 118 -1.03 9.31 11.72
C GLU A 118 -0.49 9.42 10.29
N LEU A 119 0.05 10.59 9.96
CA LEU A 119 0.89 10.77 8.79
C LEU A 119 2.23 11.33 9.24
N LYS A 120 3.31 10.57 9.05
CA LYS A 120 4.68 11.03 9.32
C LYS A 120 5.57 10.97 8.08
N TYR A 121 6.40 11.99 7.91
CA TYR A 121 7.33 12.08 6.79
C TYR A 121 8.67 12.68 7.16
N THR A 122 9.72 12.36 6.39
CA THR A 122 11.09 12.85 6.65
C THR A 122 11.56 13.88 5.62
N GLU A 123 11.16 13.77 4.36
CA GLU A 123 11.62 14.66 3.28
C GLU A 123 10.56 15.69 2.90
N SER A 124 9.49 15.25 2.23
CA SER A 124 8.48 16.14 1.65
C SER A 124 7.05 15.60 1.74
N LEU A 125 6.12 16.54 1.85
CA LEU A 125 4.68 16.28 1.82
C LEU A 125 4.03 17.34 0.92
N ASP A 126 3.44 16.90 -0.19
CA ASP A 126 2.63 17.70 -1.10
C ASP A 126 1.18 17.22 -1.08
N PHE A 127 0.23 18.14 -0.95
CA PHE A 127 -1.19 17.79 -0.90
C PHE A 127 -2.11 18.90 -1.41
N GLU A 128 -3.24 18.49 -2.00
CA GLU A 128 -4.31 19.42 -2.42
C GLU A 128 -5.14 19.93 -1.22
N ARG A 129 -5.74 21.12 -1.36
CA ARG A 129 -6.42 21.83 -0.26
C ARG A 129 -7.60 21.08 0.40
N ASP A 130 -8.23 20.13 -0.30
CA ASP A 130 -9.42 19.41 0.18
C ASP A 130 -9.12 18.03 0.76
N VAL A 131 -7.84 17.74 1.05
CA VAL A 131 -7.42 16.57 1.84
C VAL A 131 -7.78 16.76 3.30
N ARG A 132 -8.32 15.71 3.93
CA ARG A 132 -8.70 15.71 5.34
C ARG A 132 -7.76 14.84 6.15
N PHE A 133 -7.18 15.42 7.20
CA PHE A 133 -6.38 14.71 8.19
C PHE A 133 -7.12 14.72 9.53
N GLU A 134 -7.26 13.55 10.17
CA GLU A 134 -7.81 13.47 11.54
C GLU A 134 -6.78 13.95 12.58
N HIS A 135 -5.50 13.73 12.31
CA HIS A 135 -4.38 14.27 13.06
C HIS A 135 -3.48 15.10 12.15
N PRO A 136 -2.89 16.21 12.60
CA PRO A 136 -1.96 16.98 11.79
C PRO A 136 -0.79 16.11 11.27
N PRO A 137 -0.41 16.25 9.98
CA PRO A 137 0.85 15.71 9.48
C PRO A 137 2.06 16.09 10.33
N GLU A 138 2.95 15.15 10.59
CA GLU A 138 4.16 15.35 11.40
C GLU A 138 5.41 15.12 10.56
N LYS A 139 6.29 16.13 10.46
CA LYS A 139 7.64 15.92 9.93
C LYS A 139 8.50 15.34 11.05
N ALA A 140 9.04 14.15 10.87
CA ALA A 140 9.82 13.42 11.87
C ALA A 140 11.28 13.24 11.42
N GLU A 141 12.21 13.09 12.37
CA GLU A 141 13.62 12.74 12.08
C GLU A 141 13.79 11.28 11.63
N SER A 142 12.90 10.40 12.10
CA SER A 142 12.88 8.98 11.73
C SER A 142 11.46 8.44 11.67
N LEU A 143 11.24 7.46 10.80
CA LEU A 143 9.94 6.80 10.64
C LEU A 143 9.82 5.59 11.57
N PRO A 144 8.59 5.25 12.02
CA PRO A 144 8.34 4.01 12.73
C PRO A 144 8.78 2.77 11.95
N GLN A 145 9.24 1.73 12.66
CA GLN A 145 9.61 0.47 12.01
C GLN A 145 8.37 -0.24 11.43
N PRO A 146 8.45 -0.75 10.18
CA PRO A 146 7.35 -1.51 9.60
C PRO A 146 7.10 -2.85 10.32
N PRO A 147 5.84 -3.34 10.36
CA PRO A 147 5.44 -4.52 11.14
C PRO A 147 5.71 -5.89 10.44
N LEU A 148 6.71 -6.00 9.55
CA LEU A 148 6.90 -7.15 8.63
C LEU A 148 8.30 -7.76 8.58
#